data_AF-D0NV89-F1
#
_entry.id   AF-D0NV89-F1
#
_cell.length_a   1.000
_cell.length_b   1.000
_cell.length_c   1.000
_cell.angle_alpha   90.00
_cell.angle_beta   90.00
_cell.angle_gamma   90.00
#
_symmetry.space_group_name_H-M   'P 1'
#
loop_
_entity.id
_entity.type
_entity.pdbx_description
1 polymer ?
#
loop_
_entity_poly.entity_id
_entity_poly.type
_entity_poly.pdbx_seq_one_letter_code
_entity_poly.pdbx_strand_id
1 'polypeptide(L)'
;MVKLVCAIVGVAGSAFPVDIDASQLVGDLKEVIKAKKPNDFKDVDADKLHLFLAKQPVEDESGKEVVPVYRPSAEEMKEESFKWLPDEHRAALKLVEGESDDYIHALTAGEPILGSKTLTTWFYTKNNMELPSSEQIHVLVVVPDGAGGSASDTSRMDRLFDKVDKVYEHTVLSKRTRYVHSEMNSAKGNILLNDLKIRISPVDTVKFAGGVPTPAKEFKWKSDRTEEQQKEPYREYVVANIGDVLTNNKLCVVGVEKGVNILTVEVPGRDIVLAGRTDMIVLSDIAQKFPHYLPHLPGVRMLIEVKKVVTTASEFQALSELIALDIIATESVMALLTNLTNHWQFFWVSRKSDDRVIIETTTLIAPGEAFAVIRTLLDQSPSAGAEVSLPCFEKPVKRQKLSQLLPSISEASGSSGIRESIERYYDIASMLGPDLEMARAVASQVARSIPTLSYFS
;
A
#
# COMPACT_ATOMS: atom_id res chain seq x y z
N MET A 1 -35.50 14.30 11.75
CA MET A 1 -35.25 15.26 10.66
C MET A 1 -34.46 16.46 11.17
N VAL A 2 -33.42 16.83 10.42
CA VAL A 2 -32.61 18.04 10.57
C VAL A 2 -32.82 18.92 9.35
N LYS A 3 -32.75 20.24 9.55
CA LYS A 3 -32.84 21.24 8.47
C LYS A 3 -31.47 21.86 8.27
N LEU A 4 -30.91 21.70 7.08
CA LEU A 4 -29.59 22.18 6.70
C LEU A 4 -29.73 23.31 5.70
N VAL A 5 -28.87 24.32 5.80
CA VAL A 5 -28.69 25.32 4.74
C VAL A 5 -27.45 24.94 3.94
N CYS A 6 -27.65 24.68 2.65
CA CYS A 6 -26.60 24.33 1.71
C CYS A 6 -26.32 25.54 0.79
N ALA A 7 -25.07 25.77 0.41
CA ALA A 7 -24.68 26.81 -0.55
C ALA A 7 -23.82 26.21 -1.67
N ILE A 8 -24.07 26.57 -2.93
CA ILE A 8 -23.27 26.12 -4.07
C ILE A 8 -22.12 27.10 -4.27
N VAL A 9 -20.89 26.59 -4.12
CA VAL A 9 -19.68 27.41 -4.24
C VAL A 9 -19.53 27.91 -5.68
N GLY A 10 -19.28 29.21 -5.85
CA GLY A 10 -19.11 29.84 -7.16
C GLY A 10 -20.42 30.21 -7.87
N VAL A 11 -21.59 30.01 -7.26
CA VAL A 11 -22.90 30.36 -7.84
C VAL A 11 -23.59 31.40 -6.97
N ALA A 12 -23.95 32.54 -7.55
CA ALA A 12 -24.62 33.63 -6.85
C ALA A 12 -26.05 33.24 -6.40
N GLY A 13 -26.45 33.68 -5.20
CA GLY A 13 -27.78 33.42 -4.63
C GLY A 13 -28.08 31.94 -4.37
N SER A 14 -27.05 31.13 -4.15
CA SER A 14 -27.15 29.67 -4.16
C SER A 14 -27.41 29.02 -2.80
N ALA A 15 -27.67 29.79 -1.73
CA ALA A 15 -28.04 29.24 -0.43
C ALA A 15 -29.50 28.75 -0.41
N PHE A 16 -29.76 27.52 0.07
CA PHE A 16 -31.12 26.96 0.16
C PHE A 16 -31.26 25.93 1.28
N PRO A 17 -32.48 25.79 1.86
CA PRO A 17 -32.74 24.80 2.89
C PRO A 17 -33.00 23.40 2.33
N VAL A 18 -32.50 22.39 3.04
CA VAL A 18 -32.68 20.95 2.80
C VAL A 18 -33.15 20.28 4.08
N ASP A 19 -34.20 19.47 3.99
CA ASP A 19 -34.70 18.65 5.10
C ASP A 19 -34.26 17.20 4.89
N ILE A 20 -33.66 16.57 5.90
CA ILE A 20 -33.18 15.19 5.84
C ILE A 20 -33.17 14.53 7.22
N ASP A 21 -33.29 13.21 7.31
CA ASP A 21 -33.09 12.52 8.58
C ASP A 21 -31.59 12.37 8.91
N ALA A 22 -31.17 12.65 10.16
CA ALA A 22 -29.77 12.59 10.54
C ALA A 22 -29.18 11.16 10.52
N SER A 23 -30.04 10.14 10.51
CA SER A 23 -29.64 8.73 10.37
C SER A 23 -29.35 8.33 8.92
N GLN A 24 -29.80 9.12 7.93
CA GLN A 24 -29.59 8.85 6.51
C GLN A 24 -28.14 9.08 6.09
N LEU A 25 -27.79 8.53 4.91
CA LEU A 25 -26.46 8.63 4.35
C LEU A 25 -26.25 9.99 3.68
N VAL A 26 -24.99 10.38 3.60
CA VAL A 26 -24.58 11.57 2.83
C VAL A 26 -24.88 11.39 1.34
N GLY A 27 -24.89 10.15 0.84
CA GLY A 27 -25.42 9.84 -0.50
C GLY A 27 -26.88 10.28 -0.67
N ASP A 28 -27.74 10.01 0.32
CA ASP A 28 -29.13 10.46 0.31
C ASP A 28 -29.22 11.99 0.36
N LEU A 29 -28.34 12.64 1.13
CA LEU A 29 -28.23 14.11 1.16
C LEU A 29 -27.90 14.70 -0.22
N LYS A 30 -26.98 14.08 -0.96
CA LYS A 30 -26.63 14.53 -2.33
C LYS A 30 -27.84 14.45 -3.27
N GLU A 31 -28.65 13.40 -3.16
CA GLU A 31 -29.88 13.25 -3.96
C GLU A 31 -30.92 14.34 -3.60
N VAL A 32 -31.11 14.63 -2.31
CA VAL A 32 -32.05 15.69 -1.88
C VAL A 32 -31.56 17.08 -2.33
N ILE A 33 -30.25 17.34 -2.25
CA ILE A 33 -29.62 18.57 -2.74
C ILE A 33 -29.86 18.74 -4.24
N LYS A 34 -29.60 17.68 -5.03
CA LYS A 34 -29.84 17.69 -6.48
C LYS A 34 -31.31 17.99 -6.80
N ALA A 35 -32.23 17.33 -6.10
CA ALA A 35 -33.67 17.52 -6.30
C ALA A 35 -34.16 18.95 -5.96
N LYS A 36 -33.49 19.66 -5.04
CA LYS A 36 -33.82 21.04 -4.67
C LYS A 36 -33.35 22.08 -5.70
N LYS A 37 -32.31 21.79 -6.46
CA LYS A 37 -31.72 22.70 -7.46
C LYS A 37 -31.55 22.00 -8.82
N PRO A 38 -32.64 21.54 -9.45
CA PRO A 38 -32.57 20.71 -10.65
C PRO A 38 -31.99 21.43 -11.88
N ASN A 39 -32.06 22.77 -11.93
CA ASN A 39 -31.47 23.56 -13.01
C ASN A 39 -29.95 23.69 -12.84
N ASP A 40 -29.49 23.98 -11.63
CA ASP A 40 -28.05 24.11 -11.32
C ASP A 40 -27.33 22.77 -11.44
N PHE A 41 -28.04 21.64 -11.28
CA PHE A 41 -27.50 20.28 -11.34
C PHE A 41 -28.04 19.44 -12.50
N LYS A 42 -28.54 20.07 -13.57
CA LYS A 42 -29.22 19.39 -14.68
C LYS A 42 -28.37 18.29 -15.33
N ASP A 43 -27.06 18.53 -15.47
CA ASP A 43 -26.10 17.63 -16.14
C ASP A 43 -25.10 16.99 -15.15
N VAL A 44 -25.41 17.04 -13.85
CA VAL A 44 -24.55 16.56 -12.77
C VAL A 44 -25.25 15.41 -12.04
N ASP A 45 -24.63 14.23 -12.02
CA ASP A 45 -25.08 13.12 -11.20
C ASP A 45 -24.87 13.43 -9.72
N ALA A 46 -25.80 13.03 -8.85
CA ALA A 46 -25.75 13.42 -7.44
C ALA A 46 -24.47 12.93 -6.75
N ASP A 47 -23.98 11.74 -7.12
CA ASP A 47 -22.74 11.16 -6.58
C ASP A 47 -21.50 12.00 -6.89
N LYS A 48 -21.51 12.78 -7.98
CA LYS A 48 -20.44 13.70 -8.41
C LYS A 48 -20.39 14.99 -7.60
N LEU A 49 -21.41 15.32 -6.80
CA LEU A 49 -21.38 16.49 -5.93
C LEU A 49 -20.36 16.27 -4.82
N HIS A 50 -19.46 17.24 -4.59
CA HIS A 50 -18.59 17.26 -3.43
C HIS A 50 -19.23 18.13 -2.35
N LEU A 51 -19.39 17.57 -1.15
CA LEU A 51 -19.96 18.26 0.00
C LEU A 51 -18.84 18.55 1.01
N PHE A 52 -18.86 19.72 1.63
CA PHE A 52 -17.94 20.13 2.70
C PHE A 52 -18.72 20.75 3.86
N LEU A 53 -18.20 20.66 5.08
CA LEU A 53 -18.81 21.32 6.24
C LEU A 53 -18.44 22.80 6.26
N ALA A 54 -19.42 23.68 6.38
CA ALA A 54 -19.18 25.10 6.58
C ALA A 54 -18.93 25.38 8.07
N LYS A 55 -17.67 25.27 8.50
CA LYS A 55 -17.28 25.48 9.90
C LYS A 55 -16.99 26.96 10.17
N GLN A 56 -17.37 27.44 11.34
CA GLN A 56 -16.94 28.76 11.81
C GLN A 56 -15.41 28.77 12.02
N PRO A 57 -14.69 29.82 11.59
CA PRO A 57 -13.25 29.91 11.82
C PRO A 57 -12.93 30.04 13.31
N VAL A 58 -11.74 29.56 13.67
CA VAL A 58 -11.07 29.90 14.93
C VAL A 58 -9.84 30.73 14.62
N GLU A 59 -9.45 31.62 15.52
CA GLU A 59 -8.21 32.38 15.37
C GLU A 59 -7.03 31.56 15.90
N ASP A 60 -5.94 31.52 15.13
CA ASP A 60 -4.67 30.98 15.62
C ASP A 60 -3.91 31.99 16.50
N GLU A 61 -2.74 31.60 17.01
CA GLU A 61 -1.91 32.46 17.88
C GLU A 61 -1.47 33.78 17.22
N SER A 62 -1.57 33.88 15.89
CA SER A 62 -1.26 35.08 15.11
C SER A 62 -2.49 35.94 14.78
N GLY A 63 -3.69 35.53 15.23
CA GLY A 63 -4.96 36.18 14.92
C GLY A 63 -5.48 35.87 13.52
N LYS A 64 -4.95 34.83 12.86
CA LYS A 64 -5.41 34.42 11.53
C LYS A 64 -6.56 33.42 11.66
N GLU A 65 -7.63 33.63 10.91
CA GLU A 65 -8.74 32.68 10.79
C GLU A 65 -8.27 31.37 10.15
N VAL A 66 -8.43 30.26 10.87
CA VAL A 66 -8.11 28.91 10.42
C VAL A 66 -9.31 27.97 10.60
N VAL A 67 -9.37 26.91 9.80
CA VAL A 67 -10.44 25.91 9.87
C VAL A 67 -10.23 25.02 11.10
N PRO A 68 -11.21 24.89 12.01
CA PRO A 68 -11.06 24.04 13.19
C PRO A 68 -11.00 22.54 12.83
N VAL A 69 -10.03 21.83 13.44
CA VAL A 69 -9.80 20.39 13.27
C VAL A 69 -9.99 19.68 14.60
N TYR A 70 -10.96 18.78 14.65
CA TYR A 70 -11.20 17.95 15.84
C TYR A 70 -10.13 16.86 15.99
N ARG A 71 -9.46 16.81 17.15
CA ARG A 71 -8.56 15.71 17.53
C ARG A 71 -8.94 15.22 18.92
N PRO A 72 -9.54 14.02 19.08
CA PRO A 72 -9.89 13.53 20.40
C PRO A 72 -8.62 13.16 21.19
N SER A 73 -8.35 13.88 22.28
CA SER A 73 -7.41 13.46 23.34
C SER A 73 -8.19 12.78 24.48
N ALA A 74 -7.55 11.87 25.23
CA ALA A 74 -8.21 11.13 26.30
C ALA A 74 -8.49 11.98 27.56
N GLU A 75 -7.99 13.21 27.64
CA GLU A 75 -7.99 14.04 28.84
C GLU A 75 -8.86 15.31 28.73
N GLU A 76 -9.35 15.66 27.54
CA GLU A 76 -10.05 16.94 27.28
C GLU A 76 -11.54 16.74 26.94
N MET A 77 -12.27 15.94 27.73
CA MET A 77 -13.74 15.83 27.63
C MET A 77 -14.47 17.06 28.22
N LYS A 78 -14.03 18.28 27.85
CA LYS A 78 -14.72 19.54 28.15
C LYS A 78 -14.87 20.45 26.93
N GLU A 79 -14.58 19.99 25.72
CA GLU A 79 -14.67 20.85 24.54
C GLU A 79 -16.12 21.11 24.12
N GLU A 80 -16.46 22.40 24.09
CA GLU A 80 -17.66 22.93 23.44
C GLU A 80 -17.71 22.47 21.98
N SER A 81 -18.90 22.12 21.49
CA SER A 81 -19.09 21.70 20.09
C SER A 81 -18.67 22.80 19.11
N PHE A 82 -18.06 22.43 17.99
CA PHE A 82 -17.73 23.38 16.91
C PHE A 82 -18.99 23.97 16.29
N LYS A 83 -18.90 25.25 15.92
CA LYS A 83 -20.03 26.02 15.40
C LYS A 83 -20.07 26.04 13.89
N TRP A 84 -21.29 26.14 13.35
CA TRP A 84 -21.50 26.32 11.91
C TRP A 84 -21.15 27.74 11.49
N LEU A 85 -20.78 27.93 10.22
CA LEU A 85 -20.46 29.23 9.66
C LEU A 85 -21.69 30.16 9.73
N PRO A 86 -21.65 31.28 10.46
CA PRO A 86 -22.75 32.25 10.47
C PRO A 86 -22.98 32.84 9.09
N ASP A 87 -24.23 33.08 8.71
CA ASP A 87 -24.56 33.66 7.39
C ASP A 87 -24.13 35.13 7.24
N GLU A 88 -23.93 35.83 8.37
CA GLU A 88 -23.35 37.19 8.42
C GLU A 88 -21.81 37.21 8.29
N HIS A 89 -21.14 36.06 8.35
CA HIS A 89 -19.69 36.00 8.24
C HIS A 89 -19.23 36.46 6.83
N ARG A 90 -18.09 37.16 6.72
CA ARG A 90 -17.62 37.70 5.42
C ARG A 90 -17.58 36.63 4.31
N ALA A 91 -17.16 35.41 4.68
CA ALA A 91 -17.04 34.28 3.78
C ALA A 91 -18.42 33.79 3.28
N ALA A 92 -19.44 33.82 4.15
CA ALA A 92 -20.81 33.48 3.80
C ALA A 92 -21.45 34.57 2.92
N LEU A 93 -21.20 35.85 3.22
CA LEU A 93 -21.69 36.97 2.39
C LEU A 93 -21.12 36.91 0.97
N LYS A 94 -19.84 36.60 0.80
CA LYS A 94 -19.21 36.41 -0.51
C LYS A 94 -19.81 35.25 -1.30
N LEU A 95 -20.16 34.14 -0.64
CA LEU A 95 -20.86 33.03 -1.28
C LEU A 95 -22.21 33.45 -1.87
N VAL A 96 -22.91 34.41 -1.24
CA VAL A 96 -24.17 34.95 -1.79
C VAL A 96 -23.94 35.68 -3.11
N GLU A 97 -22.79 36.34 -3.26
CA GLU A 97 -22.39 37.04 -4.48
C GLU A 97 -21.83 36.09 -5.55
N GLY A 98 -21.68 34.80 -5.23
CA GLY A 98 -21.04 33.80 -6.09
C GLY A 98 -19.51 33.86 -6.05
N GLU A 99 -18.95 34.64 -5.13
CA GLU A 99 -17.52 34.71 -4.89
C GLU A 99 -17.09 33.70 -3.82
N SER A 100 -15.80 33.39 -3.78
CA SER A 100 -15.19 32.59 -2.72
C SER A 100 -13.94 33.31 -2.24
N ASP A 101 -13.72 33.28 -0.92
CA ASP A 101 -12.50 33.82 -0.34
C ASP A 101 -11.56 32.70 0.12
N ASP A 102 -10.38 33.09 0.60
CA ASP A 102 -9.36 32.17 1.09
C ASP A 102 -9.89 31.19 2.14
N TYR A 103 -10.91 31.58 2.92
CA TYR A 103 -11.49 30.73 3.95
C TYR A 103 -12.45 29.70 3.37
N ILE A 104 -13.31 30.08 2.42
CA ILE A 104 -14.10 29.12 1.65
C ILE A 104 -13.19 28.14 0.90
N HIS A 105 -12.12 28.64 0.28
CA HIS A 105 -11.13 27.79 -0.38
C HIS A 105 -10.50 26.81 0.59
N ALA A 106 -10.12 27.24 1.80
CA ALA A 106 -9.59 26.35 2.84
C ALA A 106 -10.60 25.28 3.28
N LEU A 107 -11.89 25.62 3.42
CA LEU A 107 -12.95 24.66 3.73
C LEU A 107 -13.14 23.61 2.62
N THR A 108 -13.03 24.03 1.35
CA THR A 108 -13.22 23.16 0.18
C THR A 108 -11.96 22.42 -0.27
N ALA A 109 -10.79 22.77 0.28
CA ALA A 109 -9.52 22.07 0.05
C ALA A 109 -9.38 20.79 0.90
N GLY A 110 -10.22 20.61 1.92
CA GLY A 110 -10.25 19.41 2.74
C GLY A 110 -10.79 18.17 2.00
N GLU A 111 -10.93 17.04 2.70
CA GLU A 111 -11.59 15.87 2.11
C GLU A 111 -13.11 16.08 2.01
N PRO A 112 -13.75 15.83 0.85
CA PRO A 112 -15.19 15.90 0.72
C PRO A 112 -15.87 14.79 1.52
N ILE A 113 -17.10 15.04 1.94
CA ILE A 113 -17.84 14.08 2.76
C ILE A 113 -18.15 12.81 1.96
N LEU A 114 -17.66 11.67 2.45
CA LEU A 114 -17.92 10.36 1.85
C LEU A 114 -19.42 10.00 1.90
N GLY A 115 -19.99 9.65 0.75
CA GLY A 115 -21.42 9.30 0.62
C GLY A 115 -21.87 8.11 1.48
N SER A 116 -20.94 7.24 1.91
CA SER A 116 -21.22 6.07 2.74
C SER A 116 -21.36 6.36 4.24
N LYS A 117 -21.18 7.62 4.68
CA LYS A 117 -21.33 8.01 6.09
C LYS A 117 -22.75 8.47 6.38
N THR A 118 -23.24 8.22 7.60
CA THR A 118 -24.46 8.86 8.09
C THR A 118 -24.17 10.30 8.53
N LEU A 119 -25.16 11.19 8.45
CA LEU A 119 -25.02 12.58 8.92
C LEU A 119 -24.65 12.61 10.41
N THR A 120 -25.27 11.75 11.22
CA THR A 120 -24.99 11.63 12.66
C THR A 120 -23.52 11.31 12.94
N THR A 121 -22.97 10.32 12.25
CA THR A 121 -21.56 9.92 12.43
C THR A 121 -20.62 11.05 11.99
N TRP A 122 -20.96 11.71 10.89
CA TRP A 122 -20.06 12.68 10.29
C TRP A 122 -20.09 14.04 11.01
N PHE A 123 -21.28 14.60 11.25
CA PHE A 123 -21.42 15.94 11.85
C PHE A 123 -21.04 15.89 13.33
N TYR A 124 -21.63 14.97 14.08
CA TYR A 124 -21.54 14.98 15.54
C TYR A 124 -20.38 14.14 16.06
N THR A 125 -20.21 12.89 15.60
CA THR A 125 -19.17 12.00 16.16
C THR A 125 -17.76 12.33 15.66
N LYS A 126 -17.61 12.60 14.35
CA LYS A 126 -16.29 12.84 13.74
C LYS A 126 -15.84 14.29 13.75
N ASN A 127 -16.78 15.23 13.66
CA ASN A 127 -16.47 16.65 13.57
C ASN A 127 -16.91 17.45 14.79
N ASN A 128 -17.52 16.82 15.81
CA ASN A 128 -17.99 17.47 17.03
C ASN A 128 -18.79 18.76 16.78
N MET A 129 -19.59 18.80 15.72
CA MET A 129 -20.39 19.98 15.36
C MET A 129 -21.60 20.12 16.28
N GLU A 130 -22.05 21.34 16.50
CA GLU A 130 -23.31 21.62 17.15
C GLU A 130 -24.52 21.19 16.30
N LEU A 131 -25.71 21.12 16.91
CA LEU A 131 -26.93 20.88 16.16
C LEU A 131 -27.20 22.07 15.21
N PRO A 132 -27.54 21.82 13.93
CA PRO A 132 -27.93 22.84 12.97
C PRO A 132 -29.03 23.79 13.51
N SER A 133 -28.86 25.09 13.32
CA SER A 133 -29.84 26.12 13.68
C SER A 133 -30.06 27.13 12.54
N SER A 134 -30.90 28.14 12.75
CA SER A 134 -31.11 29.21 11.76
C SER A 134 -29.89 30.14 11.68
N GLU A 135 -29.81 30.97 10.64
CA GLU A 135 -28.76 32.00 10.47
C GLU A 135 -27.34 31.42 10.28
N GLN A 136 -27.26 30.20 9.74
CA GLN A 136 -26.02 29.45 9.56
C GLN A 136 -25.98 28.75 8.20
N ILE A 137 -24.81 28.72 7.57
CA ILE A 137 -24.49 27.83 6.45
C ILE A 137 -23.90 26.55 7.02
N HIS A 138 -24.41 25.41 6.55
CA HIS A 138 -24.04 24.10 7.10
C HIS A 138 -23.17 23.30 6.12
N VAL A 139 -23.55 23.32 4.84
CA VAL A 139 -22.90 22.50 3.80
C VAL A 139 -22.54 23.35 2.59
N LEU A 140 -21.28 23.25 2.16
CA LEU A 140 -20.82 23.79 0.89
C LEU A 140 -20.92 22.69 -0.17
N VAL A 141 -21.48 23.02 -1.33
CA VAL A 141 -21.67 22.12 -2.47
C VAL A 141 -20.76 22.57 -3.60
N VAL A 142 -19.85 21.71 -4.03
CA VAL A 142 -18.92 21.96 -5.13
C VAL A 142 -19.21 20.99 -6.27
N VAL A 143 -19.28 21.53 -7.50
CA VAL A 143 -19.39 20.75 -8.73
C VAL A 143 -18.00 20.70 -9.38
N PRO A 144 -17.38 19.52 -9.56
CA PRO A 144 -16.08 19.41 -10.23
C PRO A 144 -16.17 19.81 -11.72
N ASP A 145 -15.24 20.61 -12.21
CA ASP A 145 -15.24 21.07 -13.61
C ASP A 145 -15.02 19.91 -14.60
N GLY A 146 -15.93 19.82 -15.57
CA GLY A 146 -16.06 18.69 -16.51
C GLY A 146 -17.50 18.30 -16.86
N ALA A 147 -18.50 18.93 -16.22
CA ALA A 147 -19.92 18.68 -16.45
C ALA A 147 -20.67 19.78 -17.25
N GLY A 148 -20.01 20.87 -17.66
CA GLY A 148 -20.63 21.92 -18.48
C GLY A 148 -19.57 22.73 -19.23
N GLY A 149 -19.66 22.78 -20.56
CA GLY A 149 -18.63 23.37 -21.41
C GLY A 149 -18.73 24.90 -21.54
N SER A 150 -17.60 25.59 -21.36
CA SER A 150 -17.20 26.76 -22.17
C SER A 150 -15.71 27.02 -21.98
N ALA A 151 -14.98 27.21 -23.08
CA ALA A 151 -13.53 27.34 -23.10
C ALA A 151 -13.10 28.82 -23.19
N SER A 152 -12.22 29.26 -22.29
CA SER A 152 -11.30 30.37 -22.58
C SER A 152 -10.13 30.40 -21.59
N ASP A 153 -8.91 30.46 -22.12
CA ASP A 153 -7.61 30.82 -21.51
C ASP A 153 -7.12 30.13 -20.22
N THR A 154 -7.98 29.46 -19.45
CA THR A 154 -7.60 28.60 -18.33
C THR A 154 -6.75 27.41 -18.79
N SER A 155 -6.88 26.96 -20.04
CA SER A 155 -6.20 25.74 -20.53
C SER A 155 -4.67 25.74 -20.44
N ARG A 156 -4.02 26.91 -20.31
CA ARG A 156 -2.57 26.99 -20.06
C ARG A 156 -2.21 26.91 -18.59
N MET A 157 -2.97 27.57 -17.72
CA MET A 157 -2.79 27.47 -16.27
C MET A 157 -3.29 26.14 -15.73
N ASP A 158 -4.40 25.62 -16.24
CA ASP A 158 -4.91 24.28 -15.92
C ASP A 158 -3.92 23.21 -16.33
N ARG A 159 -3.20 23.34 -17.46
CA ARG A 159 -2.11 22.42 -17.81
C ARG A 159 -0.88 22.55 -16.91
N LEU A 160 -0.71 23.70 -16.26
CA LEU A 160 0.34 23.98 -15.30
C LEU A 160 -0.07 23.44 -13.91
N PHE A 161 -1.29 23.67 -13.45
CA PHE A 161 -1.86 23.11 -12.23
C PHE A 161 -2.04 21.60 -12.33
N ASP A 162 -2.55 21.05 -13.43
CA ASP A 162 -2.67 19.61 -13.63
C ASP A 162 -1.28 18.93 -13.72
N LYS A 163 -0.23 19.68 -14.11
CA LYS A 163 1.17 19.23 -13.98
C LYS A 163 1.69 19.41 -12.56
N VAL A 164 1.34 20.47 -11.86
CA VAL A 164 1.77 20.78 -10.49
C VAL A 164 1.08 19.86 -9.49
N ASP A 165 -0.20 19.57 -9.63
CA ASP A 165 -1.00 18.61 -8.86
C ASP A 165 -0.57 17.17 -9.16
N LYS A 166 -0.29 16.82 -10.42
CA LYS A 166 0.37 15.53 -10.71
C LYS A 166 1.76 15.45 -10.15
N VAL A 167 2.48 16.56 -10.00
CA VAL A 167 3.77 16.59 -9.30
C VAL A 167 3.55 16.58 -7.78
N TYR A 168 2.52 17.22 -7.24
CA TYR A 168 2.24 17.37 -5.81
C TYR A 168 1.66 16.08 -5.22
N GLU A 169 0.69 15.42 -5.87
CA GLU A 169 0.20 14.08 -5.50
C GLU A 169 1.33 13.05 -5.54
N HIS A 170 2.20 13.13 -6.56
CA HIS A 170 3.29 12.18 -6.75
C HIS A 170 4.48 12.43 -5.81
N THR A 171 4.51 13.57 -5.10
CA THR A 171 5.61 13.96 -4.19
C THR A 171 5.19 14.11 -2.72
N VAL A 172 3.92 14.41 -2.41
CA VAL A 172 3.47 14.85 -1.06
C VAL A 172 2.41 13.93 -0.43
N LEU A 173 1.62 13.18 -1.23
CA LEU A 173 0.58 12.28 -0.72
C LEU A 173 0.75 10.85 -1.24
N SER A 174 1.94 10.25 -1.11
CA SER A 174 2.09 8.84 -1.46
C SER A 174 1.25 7.95 -0.54
N LYS A 175 -0.01 7.73 -0.91
CA LYS A 175 -0.79 6.57 -0.46
C LYS A 175 0.05 5.36 -0.82
N ARG A 176 0.75 4.80 0.17
CA ARG A 176 1.63 3.64 -0.02
C ARG A 176 0.90 2.58 -0.84
N THR A 177 1.49 2.19 -1.96
CA THR A 177 0.90 1.20 -2.84
C THR A 177 0.93 -0.15 -2.14
N ARG A 178 -0.24 -0.68 -1.81
CA ARG A 178 -0.37 -1.98 -1.12
C ARG A 178 -0.59 -3.09 -2.14
N TYR A 179 0.34 -4.04 -2.19
CA TYR A 179 0.21 -5.28 -2.96
C TYR A 179 -0.12 -6.43 -2.02
N VAL A 180 -1.27 -7.07 -2.24
CA VAL A 180 -1.66 -8.29 -1.55
C VAL A 180 -1.21 -9.50 -2.37
N HIS A 181 -0.42 -10.40 -1.79
CA HIS A 181 0.20 -11.54 -2.51
C HIS A 181 -0.82 -12.37 -3.30
N SER A 182 -1.94 -12.74 -2.67
CA SER A 182 -2.99 -13.55 -3.29
C SER A 182 -3.77 -12.83 -4.40
N GLU A 183 -3.60 -11.51 -4.55
CA GLU A 183 -4.24 -10.70 -5.60
C GLU A 183 -3.28 -10.33 -6.72
N MET A 184 -2.06 -10.88 -6.71
CA MET A 184 -1.07 -10.61 -7.73
C MET A 184 -1.48 -11.19 -9.07
N ASN A 185 -1.19 -10.44 -10.13
CA ASN A 185 -1.38 -10.83 -11.52
C ASN A 185 -0.28 -10.18 -12.36
N SER A 186 -0.27 -10.43 -13.67
CA SER A 186 0.77 -9.91 -14.55
C SER A 186 0.85 -8.38 -14.56
N ALA A 187 -0.27 -7.66 -14.46
CA ALA A 187 -0.25 -6.20 -14.45
C ALA A 187 0.39 -5.66 -13.16
N LYS A 188 -0.12 -6.07 -11.99
CA LYS A 188 0.41 -5.67 -10.68
C LYS A 188 1.88 -6.09 -10.50
N GLY A 189 2.20 -7.32 -10.92
CA GLY A 189 3.52 -7.90 -10.83
C GLY A 189 4.57 -7.16 -11.66
N ASN A 190 4.26 -6.85 -12.93
CA ASN A 190 5.18 -6.08 -13.76
C ASN A 190 5.42 -4.66 -13.23
N ILE A 191 4.40 -4.01 -12.66
CA ILE A 191 4.56 -2.69 -12.01
C ILE A 191 5.52 -2.84 -10.81
N LEU A 192 5.24 -3.78 -9.90
CA LEU A 192 6.07 -4.02 -8.72
C LEU A 192 7.54 -4.31 -9.09
N LEU A 193 7.79 -5.20 -10.05
CA LEU A 193 9.16 -5.52 -10.47
C LEU A 193 9.86 -4.30 -11.09
N ASN A 194 9.15 -3.47 -11.85
CA ASN A 194 9.74 -2.27 -12.44
C ASN A 194 10.07 -1.19 -11.40
N ASP A 195 9.20 -1.00 -10.39
CA ASP A 195 9.42 -0.03 -9.31
C ASP A 195 10.61 -0.43 -8.42
N LEU A 196 10.82 -1.74 -8.27
CA LEU A 196 11.95 -2.30 -7.55
C LEU A 196 13.20 -2.51 -8.43
N LYS A 197 13.13 -2.15 -9.72
CA LYS A 197 14.19 -2.41 -10.71
C LYS A 197 14.64 -3.88 -10.73
N ILE A 198 13.70 -4.80 -10.54
CA ILE A 198 13.95 -6.24 -10.60
C ILE A 198 13.75 -6.73 -12.03
N ARG A 199 14.61 -7.66 -12.46
CA ARG A 199 14.43 -8.44 -13.69
C ARG A 199 14.48 -9.92 -13.34
N ILE A 200 13.57 -10.68 -13.94
CA ILE A 200 13.57 -12.15 -13.83
C ILE A 200 14.45 -12.72 -14.95
N SER A 201 15.32 -13.67 -14.61
CA SER A 201 16.20 -14.35 -15.55
C SER A 201 16.07 -15.86 -15.40
N PRO A 202 15.48 -16.56 -16.38
CA PRO A 202 15.50 -18.02 -16.41
C PRO A 202 16.93 -18.55 -16.50
N VAL A 203 17.19 -19.67 -15.82
CA VAL A 203 18.46 -20.41 -15.87
C VAL A 203 18.16 -21.86 -16.25
N ASP A 204 18.92 -22.37 -17.22
CA ASP A 204 18.77 -23.72 -17.72
C ASP A 204 19.12 -24.78 -16.66
N THR A 205 18.48 -25.93 -16.78
CA THR A 205 18.74 -27.09 -15.94
C THR A 205 19.73 -28.01 -16.62
N VAL A 206 20.57 -28.67 -15.83
CA VAL A 206 21.45 -29.75 -16.30
C VAL A 206 20.98 -31.08 -15.77
N LYS A 207 21.44 -32.15 -16.42
CA LYS A 207 21.21 -33.51 -15.92
C LYS A 207 21.74 -33.63 -14.49
N PHE A 208 20.99 -34.33 -13.66
CA PHE A 208 21.38 -34.59 -12.28
C PHE A 208 22.76 -35.29 -12.22
N ALA A 209 23.74 -34.63 -11.59
CA ALA A 209 25.12 -35.10 -11.57
C ALA A 209 25.40 -36.20 -10.52
N GLY A 210 24.52 -36.36 -9.52
CA GLY A 210 24.72 -37.26 -8.37
C GLY A 210 24.22 -38.70 -8.55
N GLY A 211 23.98 -39.17 -9.78
CA GLY A 211 23.41 -40.50 -10.06
C GLY A 211 21.90 -40.46 -10.35
N VAL A 212 21.15 -41.47 -9.95
CA VAL A 212 19.67 -41.44 -10.06
C VAL A 212 19.12 -40.76 -8.81
N PRO A 213 18.34 -39.66 -8.94
CA PRO A 213 17.70 -39.02 -7.79
C PRO A 213 16.88 -40.05 -7.01
N THR A 214 16.85 -39.93 -5.68
CA THR A 214 15.95 -40.76 -4.85
C THR A 214 14.52 -40.61 -5.40
N PRO A 215 13.87 -41.71 -5.81
CA PRO A 215 12.54 -41.63 -6.41
C PRO A 215 11.55 -41.04 -5.41
N ALA A 216 10.90 -39.95 -5.80
CA ALA A 216 9.75 -39.39 -5.08
C ALA A 216 8.51 -39.52 -5.98
N LYS A 217 7.43 -40.05 -5.41
CA LYS A 217 6.15 -40.18 -6.12
C LYS A 217 5.48 -38.83 -6.17
N GLU A 218 4.81 -38.51 -7.27
CA GLU A 218 3.99 -37.31 -7.38
C GLU A 218 2.89 -37.24 -6.30
N PHE A 219 2.59 -36.03 -5.84
CA PHE A 219 1.49 -35.80 -4.93
C PHE A 219 0.13 -36.08 -5.61
N LYS A 220 -0.74 -36.82 -4.93
CA LYS A 220 -2.05 -37.21 -5.46
C LYS A 220 -3.13 -36.23 -5.04
N TRP A 221 -3.38 -35.22 -5.88
CA TRP A 221 -4.48 -34.28 -5.70
C TRP A 221 -5.84 -34.97 -5.74
N LYS A 222 -6.69 -34.68 -4.76
CA LYS A 222 -8.10 -35.06 -4.77
C LYS A 222 -8.92 -34.04 -5.58
N SER A 223 -9.72 -34.53 -6.53
CA SER A 223 -10.51 -33.69 -7.43
C SER A 223 -11.68 -33.00 -6.72
N ASP A 224 -12.27 -33.65 -5.72
CA ASP A 224 -13.40 -33.20 -4.90
C ASP A 224 -13.03 -32.18 -3.81
N ARG A 225 -11.74 -31.82 -3.69
CA ARG A 225 -11.25 -30.89 -2.67
C ARG A 225 -10.51 -29.70 -3.28
N THR A 226 -10.63 -28.57 -2.59
CA THR A 226 -9.82 -27.37 -2.87
C THR A 226 -8.37 -27.59 -2.45
N GLU A 227 -7.49 -26.67 -2.84
CA GLU A 227 -6.09 -26.63 -2.44
C GLU A 227 -5.94 -26.45 -0.92
N GLU A 228 -6.62 -25.46 -0.33
CA GLU A 228 -6.59 -25.19 1.10
C GLU A 228 -7.08 -26.40 1.93
N GLN A 229 -8.11 -27.12 1.46
CA GLN A 229 -8.62 -28.33 2.12
C GLN A 229 -7.61 -29.50 2.12
N GLN A 230 -6.54 -29.40 1.34
CA GLN A 230 -5.49 -30.42 1.21
C GLN A 230 -4.14 -29.96 1.77
N LYS A 231 -4.13 -28.85 2.52
CA LYS A 231 -2.95 -28.26 3.12
C LYS A 231 -2.14 -29.20 4.00
N GLU A 232 -2.80 -29.83 4.96
CA GLU A 232 -2.12 -30.79 5.84
C GLU A 232 -1.57 -32.00 5.04
N PRO A 233 -2.34 -32.66 4.16
CA PRO A 233 -1.82 -33.73 3.30
C PRO A 233 -0.60 -33.35 2.47
N TYR A 234 -0.59 -32.17 1.83
CA TYR A 234 0.57 -31.79 1.01
C TYR A 234 1.77 -31.39 1.87
N ARG A 235 1.54 -30.82 3.06
CA ARG A 235 2.62 -30.51 4.01
C ARG A 235 3.28 -31.79 4.50
N GLU A 236 2.49 -32.81 4.87
CA GLU A 236 3.00 -34.13 5.24
C GLU A 236 3.79 -34.78 4.11
N TYR A 237 3.32 -34.65 2.86
CA TYR A 237 4.06 -35.11 1.69
C TYR A 237 5.43 -34.42 1.55
N VAL A 238 5.51 -33.10 1.73
CA VAL A 238 6.80 -32.39 1.72
C VAL A 238 7.69 -32.91 2.85
N VAL A 239 7.20 -32.92 4.09
CA VAL A 239 7.95 -33.39 5.27
C VAL A 239 8.47 -34.81 5.09
N ALA A 240 7.68 -35.72 4.55
CA ALA A 240 8.09 -37.11 4.31
C ALA A 240 9.28 -37.25 3.34
N ASN A 241 9.45 -36.30 2.41
CA ASN A 241 10.53 -36.34 1.41
C ASN A 241 11.81 -35.60 1.86
N ILE A 242 11.73 -34.76 2.90
CA ILE A 242 12.87 -33.98 3.41
C ILE A 242 13.09 -34.13 4.93
N GLY A 243 12.43 -35.10 5.58
CA GLY A 243 12.39 -35.22 7.05
C GLY A 243 13.76 -35.38 7.72
N ASP A 244 14.67 -36.12 7.09
CA ASP A 244 16.02 -36.33 7.62
C ASP A 244 16.80 -35.01 7.72
N VAL A 245 16.79 -34.20 6.66
CA VAL A 245 17.50 -32.90 6.67
C VAL A 245 16.85 -31.92 7.63
N LEU A 246 15.52 -31.95 7.79
CA LEU A 246 14.82 -31.13 8.77
C LEU A 246 15.27 -31.47 10.19
N THR A 247 15.33 -32.76 10.52
CA THR A 247 15.72 -33.25 11.84
C THR A 247 17.18 -32.91 12.15
N ASN A 248 18.09 -33.20 11.21
CA ASN A 248 19.53 -32.96 11.38
C ASN A 248 19.85 -31.46 11.57
N ASN A 249 19.09 -30.59 10.91
CA ASN A 249 19.33 -29.14 10.92
C ASN A 249 18.39 -28.36 11.88
N LYS A 250 17.59 -29.05 12.70
CA LYS A 250 16.61 -28.45 13.63
C LYS A 250 15.65 -27.48 12.92
N LEU A 251 15.14 -27.89 11.77
CA LEU A 251 14.16 -27.17 10.96
C LEU A 251 12.79 -27.87 11.00
N CYS A 252 11.75 -27.14 10.63
CA CYS A 252 10.40 -27.64 10.44
C CYS A 252 9.74 -27.00 9.22
N VAL A 253 8.71 -27.67 8.67
CA VAL A 253 7.81 -27.09 7.66
C VAL A 253 6.52 -26.68 8.36
N VAL A 254 6.22 -25.38 8.37
CA VAL A 254 4.99 -24.83 8.94
C VAL A 254 4.05 -24.46 7.81
N GLY A 255 2.82 -24.97 7.85
CA GLY A 255 1.75 -24.49 6.97
C GLY A 255 1.09 -23.25 7.57
N VAL A 256 1.09 -22.12 6.88
CA VAL A 256 0.58 -20.84 7.45
C VAL A 256 -0.93 -20.80 7.37
N GLU A 257 -1.64 -20.56 8.48
CA GLU A 257 -3.11 -20.57 8.52
C GLU A 257 -3.76 -19.34 7.88
N LYS A 258 -5.00 -19.51 7.40
CA LYS A 258 -5.74 -18.41 6.78
C LYS A 258 -6.01 -17.32 7.82
N GLY A 259 -5.71 -16.07 7.47
CA GLY A 259 -5.84 -14.92 8.36
C GLY A 259 -4.56 -14.54 9.11
N VAL A 260 -3.50 -15.36 9.03
CA VAL A 260 -2.19 -15.03 9.62
C VAL A 260 -1.29 -14.44 8.53
N ASN A 261 -1.04 -13.13 8.58
CA ASN A 261 -0.25 -12.42 7.56
C ASN A 261 1.22 -12.23 7.98
N ILE A 262 2.01 -13.31 7.93
CA ILE A 262 3.43 -13.28 8.34
C ILE A 262 4.38 -12.64 7.33
N LEU A 263 3.92 -12.34 6.10
CA LEU A 263 4.71 -11.72 5.04
C LEU A 263 4.28 -10.27 4.77
N THR A 264 3.79 -9.57 5.79
CA THR A 264 3.48 -8.13 5.66
C THR A 264 4.69 -7.30 5.98
N VAL A 265 5.16 -6.49 5.03
CA VAL A 265 6.38 -5.68 5.18
C VAL A 265 6.34 -4.42 4.31
N GLU A 266 6.90 -3.33 4.84
CA GLU A 266 7.17 -2.12 4.06
C GLU A 266 8.50 -2.29 3.31
N VAL A 267 8.52 -1.94 2.02
CA VAL A 267 9.75 -2.04 1.22
C VAL A 267 10.67 -0.86 1.56
N PRO A 268 11.92 -1.11 2.03
CA PRO A 268 12.82 -0.02 2.40
C PRO A 268 13.05 0.98 1.27
N GLY A 269 12.90 2.27 1.56
CA GLY A 269 13.14 3.36 0.61
C GLY A 269 12.13 3.43 -0.55
N ARG A 270 10.94 2.85 -0.38
CA ARG A 270 9.86 2.84 -1.37
C ARG A 270 8.50 3.01 -0.69
N ASP A 271 7.55 3.64 -1.37
CA ASP A 271 6.16 3.75 -0.89
C ASP A 271 5.35 2.50 -1.26
N ILE A 272 5.88 1.33 -0.91
CA ILE A 272 5.30 0.02 -1.26
C ILE A 272 5.14 -0.80 0.01
N VAL A 273 3.95 -1.39 0.18
CA VAL A 273 3.67 -2.39 1.21
C VAL A 273 3.31 -3.71 0.54
N LEU A 274 4.05 -4.76 0.88
CA LEU A 274 3.69 -6.13 0.52
C LEU A 274 2.93 -6.75 1.68
N ALA A 275 1.88 -7.51 1.39
CA ALA A 275 1.02 -8.06 2.43
C ALA A 275 0.47 -9.45 2.09
N GLY A 276 0.47 -10.32 3.08
CA GLY A 276 -0.20 -11.62 3.02
C GLY A 276 0.57 -12.71 3.74
N ARG A 277 0.45 -13.93 3.20
CA ARG A 277 1.10 -15.16 3.64
C ARG A 277 1.54 -15.96 2.42
N THR A 278 2.21 -17.08 2.69
CA THR A 278 2.49 -18.17 1.75
C THR A 278 1.84 -19.45 2.28
N ASP A 279 1.78 -20.52 1.50
CA ASP A 279 1.21 -21.79 1.96
C ASP A 279 2.06 -22.50 3.01
N MET A 280 3.38 -22.58 2.77
CA MET A 280 4.32 -23.25 3.67
C MET A 280 5.64 -22.49 3.79
N ILE A 281 6.27 -22.61 4.96
CA ILE A 281 7.56 -22.01 5.24
C ILE A 281 8.49 -22.99 5.95
N VAL A 282 9.76 -23.00 5.57
CA VAL A 282 10.81 -23.84 6.17
C VAL A 282 11.69 -22.96 7.04
N LEU A 283 11.67 -23.19 8.35
CA LEU A 283 12.36 -22.39 9.35
C LEU A 283 12.76 -23.23 10.56
N SER A 284 13.37 -22.61 11.57
CA SER A 284 13.80 -23.30 12.79
C SER A 284 12.62 -23.96 13.52
N ASP A 285 12.85 -25.17 14.02
CA ASP A 285 11.88 -25.97 14.80
C ASP A 285 11.39 -25.29 16.09
N ILE A 286 12.05 -24.21 16.52
CA ILE A 286 11.62 -23.38 17.64
C ILE A 286 10.23 -22.77 17.40
N ALA A 287 9.90 -22.45 16.14
CA ALA A 287 8.59 -21.92 15.79
C ALA A 287 7.49 -22.99 15.91
N GLN A 288 7.83 -24.27 15.76
CA GLN A 288 6.90 -25.38 16.00
C GLN A 288 6.67 -25.61 17.50
N LYS A 289 7.73 -25.50 18.31
CA LYS A 289 7.64 -25.62 19.78
C LYS A 289 6.93 -24.42 20.40
N PHE A 290 7.13 -23.23 19.84
CA PHE A 290 6.62 -21.96 20.34
C PHE A 290 6.00 -21.14 19.19
N PRO A 291 4.70 -21.34 18.90
CA PRO A 291 4.05 -20.73 17.73
C PRO A 291 4.09 -19.19 17.69
N HIS A 292 4.24 -18.52 18.84
CA HIS A 292 4.38 -17.06 18.90
C HIS A 292 5.67 -16.54 18.25
N TYR A 293 6.67 -17.40 17.99
CA TYR A 293 7.85 -17.02 17.21
C TYR A 293 7.64 -17.04 15.71
N LEU A 294 6.54 -17.59 15.20
CA LEU A 294 6.30 -17.69 13.76
C LEU A 294 6.37 -16.33 13.04
N PRO A 295 5.79 -15.23 13.54
CA PRO A 295 5.91 -13.92 12.88
C PRO A 295 7.35 -13.38 12.78
N HIS A 296 8.28 -13.90 13.60
CA HIS A 296 9.69 -13.51 13.59
C HIS A 296 10.55 -14.37 12.65
N LEU A 297 9.97 -15.40 12.02
CA LEU A 297 10.61 -16.25 11.02
C LEU A 297 12.02 -16.75 11.39
N PRO A 298 12.23 -17.30 12.62
CA PRO A 298 13.55 -17.65 13.12
C PRO A 298 14.26 -18.66 12.22
N GLY A 299 15.42 -18.28 11.70
CA GLY A 299 16.24 -19.18 10.88
C GLY A 299 15.53 -19.66 9.61
N VAL A 300 14.61 -18.87 9.06
CA VAL A 300 13.94 -19.20 7.79
C VAL A 300 14.93 -19.48 6.67
N ARG A 301 14.59 -20.47 5.83
CA ARG A 301 15.43 -20.92 4.70
C ARG A 301 14.71 -20.72 3.37
N MET A 302 13.43 -21.05 3.31
CA MET A 302 12.63 -20.92 2.10
C MET A 302 11.14 -20.87 2.39
N LEU A 303 10.39 -20.32 1.43
CA LEU A 303 8.94 -20.48 1.33
C LEU A 303 8.56 -21.47 0.22
N ILE A 304 7.39 -22.06 0.34
CA ILE A 304 6.81 -22.96 -0.65
C ILE A 304 5.36 -22.52 -0.89
N GLU A 305 5.12 -21.98 -2.07
CA GLU A 305 3.79 -21.65 -2.58
C GLU A 305 3.27 -22.82 -3.41
N VAL A 306 2.10 -23.34 -3.05
CA VAL A 306 1.52 -24.55 -3.64
C VAL A 306 0.32 -24.17 -4.48
N LYS A 307 0.31 -24.58 -5.76
CA LYS A 307 -0.84 -24.40 -6.63
C LYS A 307 -1.30 -25.71 -7.25
N LYS A 308 -2.59 -26.06 -7.15
CA LYS A 308 -3.16 -27.19 -7.88
C LYS A 308 -3.00 -27.03 -9.40
N VAL A 309 -3.09 -25.79 -9.89
CA VAL A 309 -2.80 -25.39 -11.26
C VAL A 309 -1.93 -24.15 -11.25
N VAL A 310 -0.71 -24.24 -11.78
CA VAL A 310 0.22 -23.11 -11.86
C VAL A 310 -0.13 -22.24 -13.06
N THR A 311 -0.23 -20.94 -12.83
CA THR A 311 -0.50 -19.91 -13.85
C THR A 311 0.52 -18.78 -13.75
N THR A 312 0.53 -17.85 -14.70
CA THR A 312 1.36 -16.64 -14.60
C THR A 312 1.03 -15.80 -13.36
N ALA A 313 -0.22 -15.76 -12.90
CA ALA A 313 -0.58 -15.08 -11.66
C ALA A 313 0.08 -15.74 -10.44
N SER A 314 0.19 -17.07 -10.44
CA SER A 314 0.89 -17.84 -9.42
C SER A 314 2.37 -17.48 -9.31
N GLU A 315 3.03 -17.23 -10.45
CA GLU A 315 4.43 -16.79 -10.49
C GLU A 315 4.60 -15.42 -9.86
N PHE A 316 3.77 -14.43 -10.21
CA PHE A 316 3.85 -13.10 -9.60
C PHE A 316 3.48 -13.09 -8.11
N GLN A 317 2.58 -13.96 -7.67
CA GLN A 317 2.32 -14.20 -6.25
C GLN A 317 3.60 -14.68 -5.56
N ALA A 318 4.21 -15.79 -6.03
CA ALA A 318 5.42 -16.36 -5.44
C ALA A 318 6.62 -15.39 -5.44
N LEU A 319 6.78 -14.59 -6.51
CA LEU A 319 7.79 -13.53 -6.58
C LEU A 319 7.56 -12.44 -5.53
N SER A 320 6.33 -11.99 -5.35
CA SER A 320 6.01 -10.98 -4.33
C SER A 320 6.24 -11.51 -2.90
N GLU A 321 5.95 -12.79 -2.66
CA GLU A 321 6.21 -13.46 -1.39
C GLU A 321 7.72 -13.63 -1.15
N LEU A 322 8.51 -13.98 -2.17
CA LEU A 322 9.97 -14.03 -2.09
C LEU A 322 10.54 -12.68 -1.70
N ILE A 323 10.09 -11.60 -2.36
CA ILE A 323 10.55 -10.23 -2.07
C ILE A 323 10.23 -9.86 -0.63
N ALA A 324 9.00 -10.11 -0.17
CA ALA A 324 8.61 -9.83 1.20
C ALA A 324 9.43 -10.64 2.20
N LEU A 325 9.58 -11.96 1.97
CA LEU A 325 10.36 -12.83 2.84
C LEU A 325 11.83 -12.39 2.90
N ASP A 326 12.44 -12.04 1.76
CA ASP A 326 13.83 -11.63 1.74
C ASP A 326 14.05 -10.30 2.47
N ILE A 327 13.09 -9.38 2.45
CA ILE A 327 13.16 -8.15 3.26
C ILE A 327 13.09 -8.46 4.76
N ILE A 328 12.21 -9.37 5.17
CA ILE A 328 12.01 -9.73 6.59
C ILE A 328 13.18 -10.57 7.12
N ALA A 329 13.66 -11.53 6.34
CA ALA A 329 14.68 -12.49 6.76
C ALA A 329 16.07 -11.84 6.87
N THR A 330 16.82 -12.23 7.89
CA THR A 330 18.22 -11.81 8.06
C THR A 330 19.14 -12.43 7.01
N GLU A 331 18.92 -13.71 6.70
CA GLU A 331 19.72 -14.49 5.75
C GLU A 331 19.08 -14.55 4.36
N SER A 332 19.86 -14.93 3.35
CA SER A 332 19.36 -15.11 1.98
C SER A 332 18.41 -16.32 1.92
N VAL A 333 17.25 -16.13 1.30
CA VAL A 333 16.20 -17.16 1.19
C VAL A 333 16.02 -17.67 -0.25
N MET A 334 15.20 -18.70 -0.42
CA MET A 334 14.73 -19.18 -1.72
C MET A 334 13.20 -19.32 -1.68
N ALA A 335 12.53 -19.19 -2.82
CA ALA A 335 11.11 -19.49 -2.95
C ALA A 335 10.91 -20.66 -3.91
N LEU A 336 9.88 -21.47 -3.65
CA LEU A 336 9.44 -22.55 -4.50
C LEU A 336 7.96 -22.36 -4.85
N LEU A 337 7.63 -22.30 -6.14
CA LEU A 337 6.26 -22.43 -6.64
C LEU A 337 6.07 -23.82 -7.21
N THR A 338 5.08 -24.57 -6.73
CA THR A 338 4.92 -25.96 -7.16
C THR A 338 3.48 -26.46 -7.17
N ASN A 339 3.19 -27.39 -8.07
CA ASN A 339 1.98 -28.22 -8.00
C ASN A 339 2.22 -29.59 -7.36
N LEU A 340 3.43 -29.84 -6.85
CA LEU A 340 3.87 -31.07 -6.21
C LEU A 340 3.84 -32.32 -7.10
N THR A 341 3.67 -32.13 -8.41
CA THR A 341 3.73 -33.17 -9.42
C THR A 341 4.85 -32.86 -10.41
N ASN A 342 4.59 -32.03 -11.41
CA ASN A 342 5.48 -31.80 -12.55
C ASN A 342 5.91 -30.33 -12.74
N HIS A 343 5.59 -29.45 -11.81
CA HIS A 343 6.03 -28.06 -11.82
C HIS A 343 6.71 -27.74 -10.50
N TRP A 344 8.02 -27.51 -10.52
CA TRP A 344 8.83 -27.17 -9.36
C TRP A 344 9.74 -26.00 -9.70
N GLN A 345 9.23 -24.79 -9.55
CA GLN A 345 9.91 -23.58 -9.97
C GLN A 345 10.56 -22.88 -8.77
N PHE A 346 11.88 -22.83 -8.79
CA PHE A 346 12.69 -22.18 -7.78
C PHE A 346 12.97 -20.73 -8.17
N PHE A 347 13.02 -19.83 -7.18
CA PHE A 347 13.39 -18.43 -7.36
C PHE A 347 14.37 -18.00 -6.28
N TRP A 348 15.39 -17.24 -6.66
CA TRP A 348 16.33 -16.65 -5.70
C TRP A 348 16.86 -15.31 -6.21
N VAL A 349 17.17 -14.42 -5.27
CA VAL A 349 17.88 -13.18 -5.56
C VAL A 349 19.35 -13.54 -5.83
N SER A 350 19.82 -13.29 -7.05
CA SER A 350 21.11 -13.79 -7.53
C SER A 350 22.22 -12.74 -7.46
N ARG A 351 22.01 -11.61 -8.14
CA ARG A 351 23.01 -10.55 -8.28
C ARG A 351 22.37 -9.22 -8.66
N LYS A 352 23.15 -8.15 -8.59
CA LYS A 352 22.86 -6.91 -9.29
C LYS A 352 23.60 -6.90 -10.64
N SER A 353 22.92 -6.48 -11.70
CA SER A 353 23.50 -6.24 -13.02
C SER A 353 23.04 -4.86 -13.46
N ASP A 354 23.98 -3.96 -13.73
CA ASP A 354 23.70 -2.55 -13.98
C ASP A 354 22.90 -1.93 -12.80
N ASP A 355 21.78 -1.27 -13.09
CA ASP A 355 20.86 -0.72 -12.11
C ASP A 355 19.68 -1.66 -11.79
N ARG A 356 19.77 -2.95 -12.17
CA ARG A 356 18.70 -3.92 -11.92
C ARG A 356 19.15 -5.08 -11.03
N VAL A 357 18.30 -5.43 -10.08
CA VAL A 357 18.44 -6.66 -9.31
C VAL A 357 17.94 -7.82 -10.17
N ILE A 358 18.70 -8.91 -10.22
CA ILE A 358 18.34 -10.11 -10.97
C ILE A 358 17.83 -11.15 -9.98
N ILE A 359 16.56 -11.52 -10.14
CA ILE A 359 16.02 -12.76 -9.57
C ILE A 359 16.17 -13.82 -10.64
N GLU A 360 16.87 -14.89 -10.32
CA GLU A 360 16.97 -16.04 -11.21
C GLU A 360 15.89 -17.06 -10.89
N THR A 361 15.46 -17.80 -11.90
CA THR A 361 14.47 -18.86 -11.76
C THR A 361 14.83 -20.08 -12.58
N THR A 362 14.49 -21.25 -12.07
CA THR A 362 14.61 -22.51 -12.81
C THR A 362 13.45 -23.44 -12.46
N THR A 363 13.04 -24.27 -13.41
CA THR A 363 11.90 -25.17 -13.25
C THR A 363 12.30 -26.62 -13.46
N LEU A 364 12.02 -27.46 -12.48
CA LEU A 364 12.16 -28.91 -12.56
C LEU A 364 10.79 -29.57 -12.75
N ILE A 365 10.79 -30.71 -13.42
CA ILE A 365 9.57 -31.49 -13.72
C ILE A 365 9.46 -32.78 -12.93
N ALA A 366 10.54 -33.21 -12.26
CA ALA A 366 10.58 -34.46 -11.52
C ALA A 366 10.64 -34.20 -10.00
N PRO A 367 9.71 -34.75 -9.19
CA PRO A 367 9.74 -34.58 -7.73
C PRO A 367 11.06 -35.01 -7.09
N GLY A 368 11.65 -36.12 -7.56
CA GLY A 368 12.91 -36.65 -7.00
C GLY A 368 14.07 -35.67 -7.14
N GLU A 369 14.16 -34.98 -8.28
CA GLU A 369 15.16 -33.94 -8.53
C GLU A 369 14.88 -32.70 -7.68
N ALA A 370 13.63 -32.23 -7.65
CA ALA A 370 13.25 -31.07 -6.85
C ALA A 370 13.52 -31.28 -5.35
N PHE A 371 13.19 -32.45 -4.79
CA PHE A 371 13.52 -32.76 -3.39
C PHE A 371 15.02 -32.91 -3.15
N ALA A 372 15.79 -33.36 -4.13
CA ALA A 372 17.24 -33.37 -4.00
C ALA A 372 17.80 -31.94 -3.90
N VAL A 373 17.27 -31.00 -4.69
CA VAL A 373 17.60 -29.57 -4.56
C VAL A 373 17.27 -29.04 -3.18
N ILE A 374 16.04 -29.29 -2.69
CA ILE A 374 15.61 -28.83 -1.36
C ILE A 374 16.49 -29.41 -0.27
N ARG A 375 16.80 -30.72 -0.30
CA ARG A 375 17.69 -31.35 0.68
C ARG A 375 19.06 -30.71 0.69
N THR A 376 19.70 -30.58 -0.49
CA THR A 376 21.02 -29.95 -0.59
C THR A 376 21.00 -28.51 -0.10
N LEU A 377 19.94 -27.74 -0.39
CA LEU A 377 19.77 -26.36 0.09
C LEU A 377 19.69 -26.27 1.62
N LEU A 378 18.91 -27.16 2.25
CA LEU A 378 18.63 -27.13 3.68
C LEU A 378 19.79 -27.67 4.54
N ASP A 379 20.64 -28.52 3.97
CA ASP A 379 21.80 -29.09 4.66
C ASP A 379 22.98 -28.12 4.78
N GLN A 380 22.86 -26.95 4.15
CA GLN A 380 23.91 -25.94 4.17
C GLN A 380 23.77 -24.99 5.35
N SER A 381 24.91 -24.69 5.96
CA SER A 381 24.99 -23.62 6.93
C SER A 381 24.74 -22.27 6.24
N PRO A 382 23.91 -21.39 6.81
CA PRO A 382 23.69 -20.05 6.28
C PRO A 382 25.00 -19.27 6.40
N SER A 383 25.68 -19.07 5.27
CA SER A 383 26.79 -18.14 5.16
C SER A 383 26.45 -17.18 4.03
N ALA A 384 26.34 -15.90 4.36
CA ALA A 384 25.91 -14.87 3.43
C ALA A 384 26.86 -14.82 2.22
N GLY A 385 26.29 -14.98 1.01
CA GLY A 385 27.03 -14.86 -0.26
C GLY A 385 27.88 -16.06 -0.67
N ALA A 386 27.84 -17.18 0.05
CA ALA A 386 28.51 -18.41 -0.37
C ALA A 386 27.86 -18.99 -1.63
N GLU A 387 28.70 -19.49 -2.54
CA GLU A 387 28.25 -20.24 -3.72
C GLU A 387 27.82 -21.64 -3.32
N VAL A 388 26.70 -22.07 -3.90
CA VAL A 388 26.04 -23.32 -3.57
C VAL A 388 25.88 -24.19 -4.80
N SER A 389 26.53 -25.35 -4.80
CA SER A 389 26.29 -26.35 -5.84
C SER A 389 24.97 -27.09 -5.59
N LEU A 390 23.92 -26.69 -6.29
CA LEU A 390 22.62 -27.37 -6.26
C LEU A 390 22.54 -28.43 -7.37
N PRO A 391 21.95 -29.62 -7.10
CA PRO A 391 21.73 -30.62 -8.14
C PRO A 391 20.83 -30.09 -9.26
N CYS A 392 21.11 -30.47 -10.51
CA CYS A 392 20.41 -29.99 -11.71
C CYS A 392 20.66 -28.51 -12.08
N PHE A 393 21.56 -27.80 -11.39
CA PHE A 393 22.00 -26.45 -11.78
C PHE A 393 23.35 -26.53 -12.48
N GLU A 394 23.50 -25.85 -13.63
CA GLU A 394 24.74 -25.85 -14.41
C GLU A 394 25.91 -25.25 -13.63
N LYS A 395 25.61 -24.19 -12.87
CA LYS A 395 26.59 -23.38 -12.14
C LYS A 395 26.20 -23.31 -10.67
N PRO A 396 27.19 -23.13 -9.77
CA PRO A 396 26.91 -22.83 -8.38
C PRO A 396 25.97 -21.61 -8.26
N VAL A 397 24.97 -21.76 -7.41
CA VAL A 397 23.96 -20.74 -7.12
C VAL A 397 24.49 -19.83 -6.03
N LYS A 398 24.56 -18.54 -6.32
CA LYS A 398 24.86 -17.50 -5.32
C LYS A 398 23.58 -16.79 -4.92
N ARG A 399 23.21 -16.88 -3.64
CA ARG A 399 22.03 -16.20 -3.09
C ARG A 399 22.45 -14.92 -2.37
N GLN A 400 21.89 -13.79 -2.77
CA GLN A 400 22.19 -12.47 -2.22
C GLN A 400 20.97 -11.89 -1.52
N LYS A 401 21.19 -10.94 -0.60
CA LYS A 401 20.10 -10.19 0.03
C LYS A 401 19.62 -9.08 -0.89
N LEU A 402 18.32 -8.98 -1.09
CA LEU A 402 17.67 -7.90 -1.82
C LEU A 402 18.00 -6.55 -1.19
N SER A 403 17.98 -6.44 0.14
CA SER A 403 18.32 -5.21 0.86
C SER A 403 19.73 -4.68 0.59
N GLN A 404 20.68 -5.56 0.22
CA GLN A 404 22.05 -5.19 -0.13
C GLN A 404 22.19 -4.77 -1.60
N LEU A 405 21.27 -5.21 -2.47
CA LEU A 405 21.33 -4.99 -3.92
C LEU A 405 20.41 -3.89 -4.41
N LEU A 406 19.32 -3.63 -3.68
CA LEU A 406 18.51 -2.45 -3.92
C LEU A 406 19.41 -1.21 -3.77
N PRO A 407 19.40 -0.29 -4.73
CA PRO A 407 20.26 0.88 -4.67
C PRO A 407 20.03 1.62 -3.35
N SER A 408 21.10 1.81 -2.59
CA SER A 408 21.12 2.78 -1.50
C SER A 408 20.86 4.16 -2.12
N ILE A 409 20.12 5.00 -1.40
CA ILE A 409 19.76 6.35 -1.86
C ILE A 409 21.01 7.20 -2.18
N SER A 410 22.21 6.74 -1.81
CA SER A 410 23.49 7.44 -2.00
C SER A 410 24.26 7.12 -3.29
N GLU A 411 24.00 6.01 -4.00
CA GLU A 411 24.89 5.54 -5.08
C GLU A 411 24.22 5.22 -6.42
N ALA A 412 23.10 5.89 -6.72
CA ALA A 412 22.72 6.12 -8.11
C ALA A 412 23.21 7.52 -8.49
N SER A 413 23.98 7.60 -9.57
CA SER A 413 24.52 8.81 -10.18
C SER A 413 23.61 10.03 -10.04
N GLY A 414 24.13 11.06 -9.37
CA GLY A 414 23.45 12.33 -9.11
C GLY A 414 22.81 12.34 -7.74
N SER A 415 23.32 13.18 -6.85
CA SER A 415 22.59 13.66 -5.68
C SER A 415 21.34 14.43 -6.14
N SER A 416 20.35 13.71 -6.67
CA SER A 416 19.16 14.30 -7.26
C SER A 416 18.07 14.30 -6.19
N GLY A 417 17.58 13.14 -5.72
CA GLY A 417 16.45 13.10 -4.77
C GLY A 417 16.57 13.96 -3.49
N ILE A 418 17.54 13.72 -2.61
CA ILE A 418 17.60 14.41 -1.30
C ILE A 418 18.11 15.83 -1.43
N ARG A 419 19.17 16.03 -2.22
CA ARG A 419 19.76 17.35 -2.43
C ARG A 419 18.78 18.25 -3.19
N GLU A 420 18.11 17.76 -4.22
CA GLU A 420 17.05 18.53 -4.91
C GLU A 420 15.83 18.71 -4.01
N SER A 421 15.46 17.77 -3.13
CA SER A 421 14.40 17.99 -2.12
C SER A 421 14.76 19.12 -1.15
N ILE A 422 16.02 19.18 -0.69
CA ILE A 422 16.52 20.25 0.18
C ILE A 422 16.61 21.58 -0.57
N GLU A 423 17.23 21.60 -1.76
CA GLU A 423 17.35 22.79 -2.61
C GLU A 423 15.97 23.32 -3.00
N ARG A 424 15.02 22.44 -3.37
CA ARG A 424 13.64 22.81 -3.68
C ARG A 424 12.88 23.35 -2.47
N TYR A 425 13.08 22.78 -1.28
CA TYR A 425 12.51 23.35 -0.06
C TYR A 425 13.02 24.77 0.18
N TYR A 426 14.33 25.01 0.04
CA TYR A 426 14.90 26.34 0.21
C TYR A 426 14.47 27.31 -0.89
N ASP A 427 14.35 26.86 -2.14
CA ASP A 427 13.85 27.68 -3.26
C ASP A 427 12.40 28.10 -3.02
N ILE A 428 11.52 27.16 -2.65
CA ILE A 428 10.11 27.45 -2.34
C ILE A 428 10.01 28.34 -1.10
N ALA A 429 10.75 28.03 -0.04
CA ALA A 429 10.76 28.82 1.19
C ALA A 429 11.27 30.25 0.96
N SER A 430 12.17 30.46 -0.01
CA SER A 430 12.65 31.80 -0.38
C SER A 430 11.57 32.66 -1.05
N MET A 431 10.60 32.04 -1.73
CA MET A 431 9.55 32.75 -2.46
C MET A 431 8.24 32.86 -1.68
N LEU A 432 7.88 31.83 -0.91
CA LEU A 432 6.57 31.69 -0.25
C LEU A 432 6.66 31.67 1.28
N GLY A 433 7.86 31.71 1.85
CA GLY A 433 8.10 31.53 3.28
C GLY A 433 8.22 30.05 3.68
N PRO A 434 8.76 29.74 4.87
CA PRO A 434 9.05 28.37 5.28
C PRO A 434 7.76 27.58 5.55
N ASP A 435 7.57 26.49 4.80
CA ASP A 435 6.49 25.53 5.02
C ASP A 435 6.94 24.43 6.00
N LEU A 436 6.23 24.29 7.12
CA LEU A 436 6.61 23.39 8.21
C LEU A 436 6.40 21.90 7.83
N GLU A 437 5.41 21.59 7.00
CA GLU A 437 5.14 20.22 6.57
C GLU A 437 6.16 19.77 5.53
N MET A 438 6.50 20.64 4.58
CA MET A 438 7.56 20.40 3.61
C MET A 438 8.92 20.27 4.31
N ALA A 439 9.21 21.13 5.29
CA ALA A 439 10.41 21.00 6.12
C ALA A 439 10.46 19.65 6.85
N ARG A 440 9.33 19.21 7.43
CA ARG A 440 9.23 17.93 8.13
C ARG A 440 9.35 16.74 7.17
N ALA A 441 8.80 16.83 5.96
CA ALA A 441 8.91 15.81 4.93
C ALA A 441 10.35 15.66 4.44
N VAL A 442 11.03 16.77 4.15
CA VAL A 442 12.45 16.78 3.77
C VAL A 442 13.33 16.26 4.91
N ALA A 443 13.09 16.71 6.15
CA ALA A 443 13.80 16.21 7.32
C ALA A 443 13.60 14.70 7.55
N SER A 444 12.38 14.19 7.33
CA SER A 444 12.07 12.76 7.42
C SER A 444 12.78 11.95 6.33
N GLN A 445 12.83 12.48 5.11
CA GLN A 445 13.56 11.87 3.99
C GLN A 445 15.06 11.81 4.29
N VAL A 446 15.63 12.88 4.85
CA VAL A 446 17.03 12.94 5.28
C VAL A 446 17.30 11.96 6.43
N ALA A 447 16.48 11.95 7.49
CA ALA A 447 16.64 11.07 8.64
C ALA A 447 16.61 9.58 8.24
N ARG A 448 15.69 9.20 7.35
CA ARG A 448 15.57 7.83 6.82
C ARG A 448 16.75 7.39 5.96
N SER A 449 17.51 8.33 5.40
CA SER A 449 18.73 8.03 4.64
C SER A 449 19.95 7.79 5.54
N ILE A 450 19.86 8.10 6.84
CA ILE A 450 20.93 7.89 7.82
C ILE A 450 20.73 6.51 8.49
N PRO A 451 21.63 5.53 8.27
CA PRO A 451 21.44 4.14 8.70
C PRO A 451 21.22 3.94 10.21
N THR A 452 21.72 4.84 11.05
CA THR A 452 21.56 4.78 12.52
C THR A 452 20.23 5.32 13.02
N LEU A 453 19.48 6.07 12.20
CA LEU A 453 18.23 6.74 12.58
C LEU A 453 16.98 6.10 11.96
N SER A 454 17.15 5.17 11.02
CA SER A 454 16.04 4.45 10.36
C SER A 454 15.19 3.61 11.32
N TYR A 455 15.72 3.24 12.49
CA TYR A 455 15.00 2.47 13.52
C TYR A 455 14.02 3.30 14.36
N PHE A 456 14.04 4.63 14.26
CA PHE A 456 13.26 5.54 15.12
C PHE A 456 12.27 6.44 14.36
N SER A 457 12.10 6.24 13.04
CA SER A 457 11.34 7.14 12.15
C SER A 457 10.11 6.50 11.52
#